data_AF-A0AAU5MV01-F1
#
_entry.id   AF-A0AAU5MV01-F1
#
_cell.length_a   1.000
_cell.length_b   1.000
_cell.length_c   1.000
_cell.angle_alpha   90.00
_cell.angle_beta   90.00
_cell.angle_gamma   90.00
#
_symmetry.space_group_name_H-M   'P 1'
#
loop_
_entity.id
_entity.type
_entity.pdbx_description
1 polymer ?
#
loop_
_entity_poly.entity_id
_entity_poly.type
_entity_poly.pdbx_seq_one_letter_code
_entity_poly.pdbx_strand_id
1 'polypeptide(L)'
;MTPHLHRAQPYALALFRIVVGLLFACHGAASIFGVLGGARDGGSIPAGTWPGWYAAVIQLIGGALVALGLGTRLAALISSGSMAYAYFTVHQSHALFPLQNGGEPSAIYCWVFLLLVFTGPGALALDGLFTDRAPDRQDRDHTAEQNAPVAV
;
A
#
# COMPACT_ATOMS: atom_id res chain seq x y z
N MET A 1 26.70 0.17 -15.30
CA MET A 1 25.55 0.67 -14.50
C MET A 1 25.02 -0.51 -13.69
N THR A 2 24.87 -0.59 -12.37
CA THR A 2 25.04 0.33 -11.21
C THR A 2 24.76 -0.54 -9.95
N PRO A 3 25.76 -1.19 -9.32
CA PRO A 3 25.55 -2.02 -8.12
C PRO A 3 24.91 -1.25 -6.95
N HIS A 4 25.10 0.07 -6.91
CA HIS A 4 24.45 0.96 -5.93
C HIS A 4 22.92 1.08 -6.12
N LEU A 5 22.41 1.09 -7.36
CA LEU A 5 20.96 1.18 -7.60
C LEU A 5 20.24 -0.10 -7.15
N HIS A 6 20.85 -1.27 -7.34
CA HIS A 6 20.30 -2.54 -6.87
C HIS A 6 20.22 -2.59 -5.34
N ARG A 7 21.23 -2.04 -4.64
CA ARG A 7 21.22 -1.97 -3.17
C ARG A 7 20.18 -0.97 -2.63
N ALA A 8 19.94 0.13 -3.34
CA ALA A 8 18.98 1.16 -2.93
C ALA A 8 17.52 0.82 -3.32
N GLN A 9 17.30 -0.10 -4.25
CA GLN A 9 15.98 -0.52 -4.73
C GLN A 9 14.92 -0.76 -3.63
N PRO A 10 15.19 -1.52 -2.55
CA PRO A 10 14.15 -1.75 -1.53
C PRO A 10 13.76 -0.47 -0.77
N TYR A 11 14.68 0.49 -0.61
CA TYR A 11 14.39 1.79 0.00
C TYR A 11 13.64 2.73 -0.97
N ALA A 12 13.98 2.69 -2.26
CA ALA A 12 13.23 3.41 -3.29
C ALA A 12 11.78 2.91 -3.38
N LEU A 13 11.57 1.59 -3.33
CA LEU A 13 10.23 1.00 -3.25
C LEU A 13 9.50 1.39 -1.97
N ALA A 14 10.20 1.45 -0.83
CA ALA A 14 9.61 1.90 0.44
C ALA A 14 9.12 3.35 0.35
N LEU A 15 9.96 4.26 -0.17
CA LEU A 15 9.61 5.66 -0.35
C LEU A 15 8.41 5.81 -1.30
N PHE A 16 8.44 5.11 -2.43
CA PHE A 16 7.32 5.09 -3.37
C PHE A 16 6.03 4.63 -2.71
N ARG A 17 6.08 3.49 -2.00
CA ARG A 17 4.95 2.93 -1.24
C ARG A 17 4.40 3.94 -0.21
N ILE A 18 5.28 4.58 0.57
CA ILE A 18 4.91 5.55 1.60
C ILE A 18 4.20 6.75 0.97
N VAL A 19 4.77 7.35 -0.09
CA VAL A 19 4.21 8.54 -0.73
C VAL A 19 2.87 8.23 -1.38
N VAL A 20 2.77 7.16 -2.15
CA VAL A 20 1.53 6.74 -2.80
C VAL A 20 0.45 6.45 -1.77
N GLY A 21 0.77 5.65 -0.74
CA GLY A 21 -0.17 5.31 0.32
C GLY A 21 -0.66 6.53 1.09
N LEU A 22 0.24 7.47 1.40
CA LEU A 22 -0.09 8.73 2.07
C LEU A 22 -1.03 9.58 1.23
N LEU A 23 -0.71 9.80 -0.05
CA LEU A 23 -1.56 10.62 -0.94
C LEU A 23 -2.95 10.01 -1.11
N PHE A 24 -3.02 8.69 -1.24
CA PHE A 24 -4.29 7.97 -1.27
C PHE A 24 -5.09 8.12 0.03
N ALA A 25 -4.40 8.01 1.18
CA ALA A 25 -5.03 8.23 2.49
C ALA A 25 -5.53 9.68 2.65
N CYS A 26 -4.80 10.67 2.13
CA CYS A 26 -5.23 12.07 2.11
C CYS A 26 -6.55 12.26 1.34
N HIS A 27 -6.74 11.60 0.19
CA HIS A 27 -8.02 11.66 -0.54
C HIS A 27 -9.18 11.07 0.29
N GLY A 28 -8.92 9.96 0.98
CA GLY A 28 -9.89 9.35 1.89
C GLY A 28 -10.22 10.27 3.07
N ALA A 29 -9.21 10.86 3.71
CA ALA A 29 -9.38 11.80 4.81
C ALA A 29 -10.15 13.05 4.37
N ALA A 30 -9.82 13.62 3.21
CA ALA A 30 -10.53 14.75 2.65
C ALA A 30 -12.01 14.44 2.45
N SER A 31 -12.31 13.25 1.90
CA SER A 31 -13.68 12.82 1.62
C SER A 31 -14.46 12.43 2.88
N ILE A 32 -13.85 11.84 3.90
CA ILE A 32 -14.55 11.40 5.13
C ILE A 32 -14.70 12.55 6.13
N PHE A 33 -13.67 13.36 6.31
CA PHE A 33 -13.62 14.37 7.37
C PHE A 33 -13.79 15.80 6.87
N GLY A 34 -13.80 16.03 5.55
CA GLY A 34 -13.90 17.38 4.98
C GLY A 34 -12.66 18.24 5.19
N VAL A 35 -11.51 17.60 5.47
CA VAL A 35 -10.21 18.26 5.66
C VAL A 35 -9.44 18.37 4.34
N LEU A 36 -8.30 19.07 4.32
CA LEU A 36 -7.40 19.13 3.15
C LEU A 36 -8.08 19.65 1.85
N GLY A 37 -9.12 20.48 1.99
CA GLY A 37 -9.92 20.97 0.87
C GLY A 37 -11.26 20.24 0.65
N GLY A 38 -11.47 19.10 1.34
CA GLY A 38 -12.71 18.33 1.32
C GLY A 38 -12.90 17.49 0.05
N ALA A 39 -14.09 16.91 -0.08
CA ALA A 39 -14.56 16.27 -1.31
C ALA A 39 -14.71 17.29 -2.45
N ARG A 40 -15.12 16.84 -3.64
CA ARG A 40 -15.17 17.67 -4.87
C ARG A 40 -15.90 19.01 -4.73
N ASP A 41 -16.91 19.08 -3.87
CA ASP A 41 -17.71 20.29 -3.62
C ASP A 41 -17.38 20.97 -2.27
N GLY A 42 -16.27 20.58 -1.64
CA GLY A 42 -15.94 20.89 -0.26
C GLY A 42 -16.67 20.00 0.74
N GLY A 43 -16.19 20.00 2.00
CA GLY A 43 -16.80 19.20 3.08
C GLY A 43 -16.61 17.69 2.95
N SER A 44 -17.35 16.92 3.74
CA SER A 44 -17.31 15.46 3.75
C SER A 44 -18.45 14.82 2.95
N ILE A 45 -18.23 13.60 2.47
CA ILE A 45 -19.24 12.75 1.86
C ILE A 45 -20.08 12.13 3.00
N PRO A 46 -21.42 12.21 2.95
CA PRO A 46 -22.27 11.56 3.94
C PRO A 46 -22.00 10.06 4.07
N ALA A 47 -22.11 9.55 5.29
CA ALA A 47 -21.85 8.14 5.56
C ALA A 47 -22.79 7.21 4.77
N GLY A 48 -22.23 6.18 4.15
CA GLY A 48 -22.97 5.20 3.36
C GLY A 48 -23.31 5.61 1.93
N THR A 49 -22.93 6.80 1.47
CA THR A 49 -23.17 7.22 0.07
C THR A 49 -22.41 6.34 -0.92
N TRP A 50 -23.15 5.63 -1.78
CA TRP A 50 -22.56 4.82 -2.85
C TRP A 50 -22.24 5.67 -4.10
N PRO A 51 -21.09 5.46 -4.76
CA PRO A 51 -19.93 4.66 -4.33
C PRO A 51 -18.95 5.47 -3.45
N GLY A 52 -19.11 6.79 -3.38
CA GLY A 52 -18.08 7.73 -2.92
C GLY A 52 -17.60 7.51 -1.48
N TRP A 53 -18.49 7.23 -0.54
CA TRP A 53 -18.11 7.03 0.86
C TRP A 53 -17.29 5.75 1.06
N TYR A 54 -17.68 4.66 0.42
CA TYR A 54 -16.92 3.40 0.47
C TYR A 54 -15.54 3.52 -0.18
N ALA A 55 -15.47 4.22 -1.32
CA ALA A 55 -14.19 4.53 -1.95
C ALA A 55 -13.30 5.37 -1.03
N ALA A 56 -13.86 6.33 -0.28
CA ALA A 56 -13.12 7.15 0.67
C ALA A 56 -12.59 6.35 1.87
N VAL A 57 -13.37 5.38 2.37
CA VAL A 57 -12.93 4.46 3.44
C VAL A 57 -11.78 3.59 2.96
N ILE A 58 -11.88 3.02 1.76
CA ILE A 58 -10.79 2.23 1.16
C ILE A 58 -9.55 3.12 0.95
N GLN A 59 -9.73 4.36 0.48
CA GLN A 59 -8.64 5.31 0.31
C GLN A 59 -7.90 5.58 1.62
N LEU A 60 -8.63 5.89 2.68
CA LEU A 60 -8.06 6.19 3.99
C LEU A 60 -7.35 4.97 4.60
N ILE A 61 -8.07 3.85 4.74
CA ILE A 61 -7.56 2.67 5.43
C ILE A 61 -6.52 1.94 4.57
N GLY A 62 -6.84 1.70 3.30
CA GLY A 62 -5.94 1.04 2.35
C GLY A 62 -4.67 1.86 2.12
N GLY A 63 -4.79 3.17 1.95
CA GLY A 63 -3.65 4.08 1.84
C GLY A 63 -2.75 4.04 3.08
N ALA A 64 -3.34 4.09 4.28
CA ALA A 64 -2.58 4.00 5.54
C ALA A 64 -1.88 2.63 5.70
N LEU A 65 -2.56 1.52 5.44
CA LEU A 65 -1.98 0.18 5.51
C LEU A 65 -0.83 0.02 4.51
N VAL A 66 -1.00 0.48 3.28
CA VAL A 66 0.08 0.47 2.27
C VAL A 66 1.23 1.38 2.72
N ALA A 67 0.97 2.59 3.21
CA ALA A 67 2.00 3.52 3.66
C ALA A 67 2.79 3.03 4.88
N LEU A 68 2.17 2.26 5.77
CA LEU A 68 2.84 1.62 6.90
C LEU A 68 3.51 0.30 6.53
N GLY A 69 3.15 -0.28 5.39
CA GLY A 69 3.67 -1.56 4.95
C GLY A 69 3.06 -2.70 5.76
N LEU A 70 1.78 -2.58 6.13
CA LEU A 70 1.00 -3.56 6.87
C LEU A 70 0.07 -4.32 5.92
N GLY A 71 0.30 -5.62 5.73
CA GLY A 71 -0.49 -6.43 4.79
C GLY A 71 -0.47 -5.88 3.36
N THR A 72 0.66 -5.31 2.93
CA THR A 72 0.77 -4.43 1.75
C THR A 72 0.12 -5.01 0.50
N ARG A 73 0.32 -6.31 0.21
CA ARG A 73 -0.21 -6.95 -1.00
C ARG A 73 -1.73 -6.98 -1.00
N LEU A 74 -2.36 -7.30 0.14
CA LEU A 74 -3.81 -7.34 0.26
C LEU A 74 -4.41 -5.93 0.21
N ALA A 75 -3.84 -5.00 0.98
CA ALA A 75 -4.27 -3.61 1.00
C ALA A 75 -4.16 -2.96 -0.39
N ALA A 76 -3.06 -3.23 -1.11
CA ALA A 76 -2.87 -2.76 -2.48
C ALA A 76 -3.83 -3.42 -3.47
N LEU A 77 -4.11 -4.71 -3.36
CA LEU A 77 -5.08 -5.39 -4.24
C LEU A 77 -6.48 -4.78 -4.11
N ILE A 78 -6.96 -4.56 -2.88
CA ILE A 78 -8.26 -3.93 -2.61
C ILE A 78 -8.27 -2.49 -3.14
N SER A 79 -7.22 -1.72 -2.86
CA SER A 79 -7.09 -0.33 -3.31
C SER A 79 -7.08 -0.24 -4.84
N SER A 80 -6.35 -1.14 -5.51
CA SER A 80 -6.31 -1.27 -6.97
C SER A 80 -7.70 -1.58 -7.54
N GLY A 81 -8.38 -2.59 -7.00
CA GLY A 81 -9.74 -2.96 -7.42
C GLY A 81 -10.75 -1.82 -7.25
N SER A 82 -10.67 -1.07 -6.15
CA SER A 82 -11.54 0.10 -5.92
C SER A 82 -11.35 1.19 -6.97
N MET A 83 -10.12 1.42 -7.40
CA MET A 83 -9.77 2.41 -8.41
C MET A 83 -10.10 1.94 -9.83
N ALA A 84 -9.99 0.64 -10.11
CA ALA A 84 -10.53 0.04 -11.32
C ALA A 84 -12.05 0.24 -11.40
N TYR A 85 -12.78 -0.06 -10.32
CA TYR A 85 -14.22 0.17 -10.25
C TYR A 85 -14.57 1.64 -10.50
N ALA A 86 -13.86 2.57 -9.85
CA ALA A 86 -14.04 4.00 -10.05
C ALA A 86 -13.84 4.40 -11.52
N TYR A 87 -12.79 3.89 -12.18
CA TYR A 87 -12.55 4.18 -13.58
C TYR A 87 -13.68 3.65 -14.47
N PHE A 88 -13.97 2.35 -14.40
CA PHE A 88 -14.90 1.71 -15.34
C PHE A 88 -16.37 2.10 -15.11
N THR A 89 -16.76 2.42 -13.87
CA THR A 89 -18.16 2.69 -13.52
C THR A 89 -18.47 4.18 -13.45
N VAL A 90 -17.53 5.00 -12.94
CA VAL A 90 -17.75 6.44 -12.77
C VAL A 90 -17.18 7.19 -13.98
N HIS A 91 -15.88 7.07 -14.22
CA HIS A 91 -15.20 7.92 -15.20
C HIS A 91 -15.46 7.53 -16.66
N GLN A 92 -15.43 6.25 -17.01
CA GLN A 92 -15.55 5.81 -18.40
C GLN A 92 -16.91 6.17 -19.02
N SER A 93 -17.94 6.39 -18.20
CA SER A 93 -19.25 6.86 -18.65
C SER A 93 -19.21 8.25 -19.33
N HIS A 94 -18.21 9.07 -19.01
CA HIS A 94 -18.07 10.43 -19.54
C HIS A 94 -17.23 10.50 -20.81
N ALA A 95 -16.19 9.66 -20.95
CA ALA A 95 -15.39 9.49 -22.17
C ALA A 95 -14.49 8.24 -22.04
N LEU A 96 -13.98 7.71 -23.15
CA LEU A 96 -13.10 6.54 -23.12
C LEU A 96 -11.72 6.84 -22.54
N PHE A 97 -11.12 7.98 -22.88
CA PHE A 97 -9.77 8.32 -22.45
C PHE A 97 -9.75 9.03 -21.09
N PRO A 98 -8.86 8.64 -20.16
CA PRO A 98 -8.76 9.24 -18.83
C PRO A 98 -8.63 10.77 -18.85
N LEU A 99 -7.85 11.28 -19.81
CA LEU A 99 -7.59 12.70 -20.02
C LEU A 99 -8.86 13.52 -20.30
N GLN A 100 -9.90 12.86 -20.82
CA GLN A 100 -11.17 13.49 -21.20
C GLN A 100 -12.26 13.32 -20.15
N ASN A 101 -12.12 12.37 -19.22
CA ASN A 101 -13.14 12.00 -18.24
C ASN A 101 -12.75 12.28 -16.78
N GLY A 102 -11.56 12.85 -16.55
CA GLY A 102 -11.03 13.12 -15.21
C GLY A 102 -10.66 11.87 -14.40
N GLY A 103 -10.56 10.71 -15.05
CA GLY A 103 -10.27 9.41 -14.45
C GLY A 103 -8.79 9.06 -14.44
N GLU A 104 -7.90 9.98 -14.84
CA GLU A 104 -6.44 9.80 -14.78
C GLU A 104 -5.97 9.37 -13.37
N PRO A 105 -6.42 10.00 -12.26
CA PRO A 105 -6.03 9.55 -10.93
C PRO A 105 -6.49 8.12 -10.63
N SER A 106 -7.72 7.75 -10.98
CA SER A 106 -8.22 6.38 -10.78
C SER A 106 -7.40 5.37 -11.57
N ALA A 107 -7.09 5.64 -12.84
CA ALA A 107 -6.26 4.77 -13.66
C ALA A 107 -4.85 4.62 -13.08
N ILE A 108 -4.20 5.72 -12.69
CA ILE A 108 -2.84 5.70 -12.15
C ILE A 108 -2.80 4.97 -10.81
N TYR A 109 -3.67 5.30 -9.86
CA TYR A 109 -3.69 4.60 -8.57
C TYR A 109 -4.01 3.10 -8.74
N CYS A 110 -4.91 2.74 -9.66
CA CYS A 110 -5.18 1.33 -9.99
C CYS A 110 -3.90 0.57 -10.35
N TRP A 111 -3.12 1.09 -11.29
CA TRP A 111 -1.90 0.43 -11.78
C TRP A 111 -0.75 0.50 -10.78
N VAL A 112 -0.60 1.62 -10.07
CA VAL A 112 0.41 1.78 -9.02
C VAL A 112 0.19 0.77 -7.90
N PHE A 113 -1.04 0.61 -7.40
CA PHE A 113 -1.31 -0.38 -6.37
C PHE A 113 -1.19 -1.80 -6.92
N LEU A 114 -1.62 -2.06 -8.16
CA LEU A 114 -1.42 -3.36 -8.79
C LEU A 114 0.07 -3.72 -8.86
N LEU A 115 0.94 -2.77 -9.18
CA LEU A 115 2.39 -2.99 -9.18
C LEU A 115 2.89 -3.38 -7.77
N LEU A 116 2.41 -2.70 -6.72
CA LEU A 116 2.76 -3.02 -5.32
C LEU A 116 2.31 -4.41 -4.88
N VAL A 117 1.26 -4.97 -5.48
CA VAL A 117 0.86 -6.38 -5.27
C VAL A 117 2.00 -7.33 -5.68
N PHE A 118 2.71 -7.03 -6.78
CA PHE A 118 3.77 -7.88 -7.32
C PHE A 118 5.14 -7.59 -6.72
N THR A 119 5.51 -6.31 -6.59
CA THR A 119 6.81 -5.90 -6.03
C THR A 119 6.91 -6.15 -4.54
N GLY A 120 5.77 -6.21 -3.84
CA GLY A 120 5.73 -6.33 -2.39
C GLY A 120 6.12 -5.02 -1.68
N PRO A 121 6.34 -5.09 -0.36
CA PRO A 121 6.39 -3.90 0.50
C PRO A 121 7.70 -3.11 0.47
N GLY A 122 8.80 -3.68 -0.08
CA GLY A 122 10.12 -3.07 -0.01
C GLY A 122 10.70 -3.04 1.42
N ALA A 123 11.63 -2.13 1.68
CA ALA A 123 12.16 -1.89 3.03
C ALA A 123 11.14 -1.16 3.93
N LEU A 124 11.48 -1.05 5.23
CA LEU A 124 10.75 -0.22 6.22
C LEU A 124 9.26 -0.61 6.38
N ALA A 125 8.90 -1.84 6.04
CA ALA A 125 7.56 -2.36 6.20
C ALA A 125 7.38 -2.89 7.62
N LEU A 126 6.32 -2.47 8.30
CA LEU A 126 6.07 -2.88 9.68
C LEU A 126 5.72 -4.38 9.80
N ASP A 127 5.30 -5.04 8.72
CA ASP A 127 5.11 -6.50 8.67
C ASP A 127 6.35 -7.28 9.15
N GLY A 128 7.56 -6.80 8.83
CA GLY A 128 8.82 -7.47 9.19
C GLY A 128 9.16 -7.42 10.68
N LEU A 129 8.67 -6.42 11.42
CA LEU A 129 8.92 -6.28 12.86
C LEU A 129 8.26 -7.39 13.69
N PHE A 130 7.27 -8.08 13.13
CA PHE A 130 6.59 -9.19 13.78
C PHE A 130 7.23 -10.56 13.49
N THR A 131 8.10 -10.65 12.48
CA THR A 131 8.76 -11.90 12.07
C THR A 131 10.15 -12.09 12.69
N ASP A 132 10.87 -11.02 13.03
CA ASP A 132 12.23 -11.08 13.62
C ASP A 132 12.29 -11.56 15.08
N ARG A 133 11.19 -12.05 15.66
CA ARG A 133 11.13 -12.50 17.06
C ARG A 133 11.21 -14.01 17.26
N ALA A 134 11.57 -14.78 16.24
CA ALA A 134 12.01 -16.17 16.45
C ALA A 134 13.50 -16.11 16.84
N PRO A 135 13.87 -16.33 18.13
CA PRO A 135 15.26 -16.40 18.49
C PRO A 135 15.86 -17.61 17.77
N ASP A 136 17.01 -17.38 17.16
CA ASP A 136 17.89 -18.39 16.60
C ASP A 136 18.07 -19.56 17.57
N ARG A 137 17.33 -20.64 17.30
CA ARG A 137 17.42 -21.92 18.02
C ARG A 137 18.52 -22.80 17.42
N GLN A 138 19.09 -22.41 16.28
CA GLN A 138 20.11 -23.17 15.56
C GLN A 138 21.52 -22.96 16.14
N ASP A 139 21.82 -21.79 16.71
CA ASP A 139 23.14 -21.51 17.30
C ASP A 139 23.38 -22.24 18.65
N ARG A 140 22.30 -22.58 19.36
CA ARG A 140 22.37 -23.37 20.61
C ARG A 140 22.63 -24.85 20.37
N ASP A 141 22.06 -25.42 19.30
CA ASP A 141 22.21 -26.84 19.02
C ASP A 141 23.60 -27.16 18.46
N HIS A 142 24.20 -26.28 17.63
CA HIS A 142 25.59 -26.45 17.15
C HIS A 142 26.64 -26.31 18.26
N THR A 143 26.41 -25.42 19.23
CA THR A 143 27.32 -25.26 20.38
C THR A 143 27.20 -26.43 21.38
N ALA A 144 26.03 -27.07 21.47
CA ALA A 144 25.82 -28.25 22.30
C ALA A 144 26.43 -29.53 21.69
N GLU A 145 26.38 -29.69 20.37
CA GLU A 145 26.98 -30.83 19.67
C GLU A 145 28.52 -30.78 19.67
N GLN A 146 29.11 -29.58 19.56
CA GLN A 146 30.58 -29.41 19.57
C GLN A 146 31.22 -29.55 20.96
N ASN A 147 30.45 -29.36 22.04
CA ASN A 147 30.93 -29.48 23.42
C ASN A 147 30.61 -30.83 24.07
N ALA A 148 30.07 -31.80 23.32
CA ALA A 148 29.86 -33.14 23.83
C ALA A 148 31.23 -33.82 24.06
N PRO A 149 31.55 -34.25 25.30
CA PRO A 149 32.82 -34.92 25.56
C PRO A 149 32.87 -36.24 24.79
N VAL A 150 33.91 -36.41 23.98
CA VAL A 150 34.21 -37.69 23.32
C VAL A 150 34.53 -38.70 24.41
N ALA A 151 33.62 -39.62 24.67
CA ALA A 151 33.83 -40.72 25.60
C ALA A 151 34.97 -41.59 25.09
N VAL A 152 36.05 -41.68 25.87
CA VAL A 152 37.22 -42.56 25.66
C VAL A 152 37.08 -43.79 26.54
#